data_AF-A0A0F2MCX2-F1
#
_entry.id   AF-A0A0F2MCX2-F1
#
_cell.length_a   1.000
_cell.length_b   1.000
_cell.length_c   1.000
_cell.angle_alpha   90.00
_cell.angle_beta   90.00
_cell.angle_gamma   90.00
#
_symmetry.space_group_name_H-M   'P 1'
#
loop_
_entity.id
_entity.type
_entity.pdbx_description
1 polymer ?
#
loop_
_entity_poly.entity_id
_entity_poly.type
_entity_poly.pdbx_seq_one_letter_code
_entity_poly.pdbx_strand_id
1 'polypeptide(L)'
;MPQDMPPTGGYAPVQYKGRLQAVVTARGGSDRGMLRRGSFAEQRGRNLQHGRQKNAANHRSSLPIQRNLPSRGFRPAILLGIMGAAMGYGWFKLAVGVREQHEMAREKMWSRIHLIPLLQAEEDRDQVRRHLADQARERELLGDNTKVYNSDRFVRPTFAATPRSTTK
;
A
#
# COMPACT_ATOMS: atom_id res chain seq x y z
N MET A 1 -25.44 -3.06 -18.15
CA MET A 1 -24.44 -3.41 -19.17
C MET A 1 -23.67 -4.62 -18.67
N PRO A 2 -23.65 -5.76 -19.39
CA PRO A 2 -22.87 -6.92 -18.99
C PRO A 2 -21.39 -6.60 -19.18
N GLN A 3 -20.61 -6.73 -18.12
CA GLN A 3 -19.19 -6.40 -18.09
C GLN A 3 -18.41 -7.61 -18.63
N ASP A 4 -17.76 -7.43 -19.79
CA ASP A 4 -16.98 -8.48 -20.46
C ASP A 4 -15.85 -8.97 -19.53
N MET A 5 -15.94 -10.24 -19.12
CA MET A 5 -14.84 -10.92 -18.45
C MET A 5 -13.71 -11.23 -19.45
N PRO A 6 -12.43 -11.10 -19.04
CA PRO A 6 -11.33 -11.54 -19.89
C PRO A 6 -11.38 -13.07 -20.10
N PRO A 7 -11.01 -13.57 -21.29
CA PRO A 7 -11.07 -15.00 -21.60
C PRO A 7 -10.13 -15.79 -20.70
N THR A 8 -10.60 -16.95 -20.21
CA THR A 8 -9.96 -17.81 -19.18
C THR A 8 -8.57 -18.36 -19.55
N GLY A 9 -8.08 -18.07 -20.77
CA GLY A 9 -6.75 -18.47 -21.28
C GLY A 9 -5.79 -17.32 -21.61
N GLY A 10 -6.13 -16.07 -21.27
CA GLY A 10 -5.32 -14.88 -21.60
C GLY A 10 -5.36 -14.49 -23.08
N TYR A 11 -4.76 -13.35 -23.42
CA TYR A 11 -4.71 -12.83 -24.79
C TYR A 11 -3.66 -13.56 -25.63
N ALA A 12 -4.01 -13.91 -26.87
CA ALA A 12 -3.09 -14.52 -27.82
C ALA A 12 -1.86 -13.63 -28.10
N PRO A 13 -0.68 -14.21 -28.33
CA PRO A 13 0.53 -13.42 -28.60
C PRO A 13 0.35 -12.62 -29.90
N VAL A 14 0.67 -11.33 -29.83
CA VAL A 14 0.61 -10.39 -30.96
C VAL A 14 1.55 -10.86 -32.07
N GLN A 15 0.99 -11.15 -33.25
CA GLN A 15 1.75 -11.56 -34.43
C GLN A 15 2.49 -10.34 -35.01
N TYR A 16 3.82 -10.35 -34.97
CA TYR A 16 4.62 -9.35 -35.67
C TYR A 16 4.76 -9.71 -37.15
N LYS A 17 4.53 -8.73 -38.01
CA LYS A 17 4.55 -8.85 -39.47
C LYS A 17 6.00 -9.01 -39.97
N GLY A 18 6.40 -10.23 -40.32
CA GLY A 18 7.74 -10.55 -40.84
C GLY A 18 7.70 -11.65 -41.90
N ARG A 19 7.28 -11.26 -43.12
CA ARG A 19 7.39 -11.96 -44.43
C ARG A 19 8.21 -13.27 -44.43
N LEU A 20 7.62 -14.43 -44.09
CA LEU A 20 8.16 -15.77 -44.38
C LEU A 20 7.09 -16.90 -44.27
N GLN A 21 5.82 -16.61 -44.56
CA GLN A 21 4.77 -17.64 -44.68
C GLN A 21 4.45 -17.98 -46.14
N ALA A 22 5.45 -18.38 -46.94
CA ALA A 22 5.22 -18.78 -48.33
C ALA A 22 5.52 -20.27 -48.60
N VAL A 23 5.88 -21.07 -47.59
CA VAL A 23 6.34 -22.46 -47.80
C VAL A 23 5.51 -23.52 -47.04
N VAL A 24 4.57 -23.12 -46.18
CA VAL A 24 3.83 -24.09 -45.32
C VAL A 24 2.37 -24.31 -45.75
N THR A 25 1.86 -23.56 -46.72
CA THR A 25 0.51 -23.76 -47.29
C THR A 25 0.56 -24.38 -48.69
N ALA A 26 1.25 -25.52 -48.82
CA ALA A 26 1.17 -26.35 -50.03
C ALA A 26 1.10 -27.84 -49.64
N ARG A 27 0.25 -28.18 -48.67
CA ARG A 27 -0.18 -29.55 -48.38
C ARG A 27 -1.51 -29.50 -47.65
N GLY A 28 -2.61 -29.59 -48.38
CA GLY A 28 -3.94 -29.64 -47.78
C GLY A 28 -5.07 -29.36 -48.78
N GLY A 29 -5.47 -30.39 -49.52
CA GLY A 29 -6.85 -30.58 -49.98
C GLY A 29 -7.34 -29.80 -51.20
N SER A 30 -7.55 -30.49 -52.33
CA SER A 30 -8.85 -30.50 -53.01
C SER A 30 -8.82 -31.43 -54.23
N ASP A 31 -9.68 -32.44 -54.16
CA ASP A 31 -10.02 -33.35 -55.26
C ASP A 31 -10.58 -32.59 -56.47
N ARG A 32 -10.02 -32.84 -57.65
CA ARG A 32 -10.74 -32.80 -58.93
C ARG A 32 -10.24 -33.93 -59.81
N GLY A 33 -11.15 -34.86 -60.10
CA GLY A 33 -10.92 -35.95 -61.04
C GLY A 33 -10.70 -35.45 -62.46
N MET A 34 -9.80 -36.12 -63.17
CA MET A 34 -9.98 -36.39 -64.59
C MET A 34 -9.15 -37.62 -64.97
N LEU A 35 -9.83 -38.58 -65.59
CA LEU A 35 -9.26 -39.81 -66.10
C LEU A 35 -8.49 -39.57 -67.41
N ARG A 36 -7.42 -40.36 -67.58
CA ARG A 36 -7.00 -41.10 -68.79
C ARG A 36 -5.88 -40.53 -69.69
N ARG A 37 -4.97 -41.49 -69.99
CA ARG A 37 -4.17 -41.77 -71.21
C ARG A 37 -2.71 -41.30 -71.26
N GLY A 38 -1.85 -42.30 -71.52
CA GLY A 38 -0.73 -42.26 -72.47
C GLY A 38 0.59 -41.78 -71.87
N SER A 39 1.55 -42.67 -71.59
CA SER A 39 2.46 -43.34 -72.54
C SER A 39 3.68 -42.50 -72.92
N PHE A 40 4.83 -43.06 -72.54
CA PHE A 40 6.09 -43.11 -73.29
C PHE A 40 6.90 -41.84 -73.52
N ALA A 41 8.21 -42.07 -73.34
CA ALA A 41 9.35 -41.28 -73.80
C ALA A 41 9.59 -39.95 -73.07
N GLU A 42 10.76 -39.85 -72.43
CA GLU A 42 11.86 -39.04 -72.97
C GLU A 42 12.84 -38.69 -71.84
N GLN A 43 13.63 -39.70 -71.44
CA GLN A 43 14.90 -39.47 -70.78
C GLN A 43 15.89 -38.97 -71.82
N ARG A 44 16.12 -37.66 -71.93
CA ARG A 44 17.35 -37.08 -72.47
C ARG A 44 17.42 -35.60 -72.09
N GLY A 45 18.59 -35.15 -71.67
CA GLY A 45 18.84 -33.73 -71.38
C GLY A 45 19.09 -33.44 -69.90
N ARG A 46 20.01 -34.19 -69.28
CA ARG A 46 20.68 -33.73 -68.06
C ARG A 46 21.47 -32.46 -68.37
N ASN A 47 21.31 -31.49 -67.48
CA ASN A 47 22.37 -30.59 -67.03
C ASN A 47 22.91 -29.58 -68.05
N LEU A 48 22.31 -28.40 -68.10
CA LEU A 48 23.01 -27.13 -68.28
C LEU A 48 22.17 -26.04 -67.61
N GLN A 49 22.81 -25.19 -66.81
CA GLN A 49 22.22 -24.08 -66.04
C GLN A 49 21.57 -24.41 -64.69
N HIS A 50 22.29 -24.98 -63.73
CA HIS A 50 21.96 -24.83 -62.29
C HIS A 50 23.25 -24.83 -61.45
N GLY A 51 24.12 -23.82 -61.66
CA GLY A 51 25.49 -23.84 -61.13
C GLY A 51 25.99 -22.55 -60.47
N ARG A 52 25.11 -21.61 -60.07
CA ARG A 52 25.59 -20.32 -59.52
C ARG A 52 24.72 -19.76 -58.41
N GLN A 53 24.44 -20.55 -57.38
CA GLN A 53 23.79 -20.06 -56.15
C GLN A 53 23.77 -21.15 -55.06
N LYS A 54 24.94 -21.62 -54.58
CA LYS A 54 24.96 -22.62 -53.48
C LYS A 54 25.76 -22.24 -52.24
N ASN A 55 26.49 -21.12 -52.24
CA ASN A 55 27.46 -20.86 -51.17
C ASN A 55 27.16 -19.64 -50.27
N ALA A 56 26.03 -18.94 -50.47
CA ALA A 56 25.66 -17.79 -49.63
C ALA A 56 24.61 -18.11 -48.55
N ALA A 57 24.16 -19.37 -48.44
CA ALA A 57 23.05 -19.76 -47.56
C ALA A 57 23.46 -20.23 -46.16
N ASN A 58 24.75 -20.48 -45.91
CA ASN A 58 25.20 -21.17 -44.68
C ASN A 58 25.63 -20.23 -43.53
N HIS A 59 25.56 -18.91 -43.69
CA HIS A 59 25.87 -17.94 -42.63
C HIS A 59 24.66 -17.07 -42.24
N ARG A 60 23.50 -17.67 -42.00
CA ARG A 60 22.41 -16.99 -41.28
C ARG A 60 22.54 -17.31 -39.80
N SER A 61 23.26 -16.47 -39.06
CA SER A 61 23.18 -16.47 -37.60
C SER A 61 21.73 -16.19 -37.21
N SER A 62 21.08 -17.18 -36.60
CA SER A 62 19.75 -16.99 -36.03
C SER A 62 19.87 -15.97 -34.90
N LEU A 63 19.49 -14.72 -35.15
CA LEU A 63 19.35 -13.72 -34.09
C LEU A 63 18.32 -14.26 -33.08
N PRO A 64 18.65 -14.39 -31.79
CA PRO A 64 17.72 -14.94 -30.83
C PRO A 64 16.57 -13.95 -30.59
N ILE A 65 15.39 -14.22 -31.14
CA ILE A 65 14.14 -13.49 -30.86
C ILE A 65 13.53 -14.04 -29.55
N GLN A 66 14.36 -14.27 -28.53
CA GLN A 66 13.94 -14.87 -27.26
C GLN A 66 14.35 -13.97 -26.09
N ARG A 67 13.41 -13.74 -25.15
CA ARG A 67 13.62 -12.89 -23.98
C ARG A 67 14.58 -13.57 -23.00
N ASN A 68 15.84 -13.13 -22.97
CA ASN A 68 16.85 -13.61 -22.02
C ASN A 68 16.80 -12.83 -20.69
N LEU A 69 15.79 -13.10 -19.87
CA LEU A 69 15.64 -12.50 -18.54
C LEU A 69 15.80 -13.58 -17.47
N PRO A 70 16.98 -13.68 -16.81
CA PRO A 70 17.18 -14.66 -15.75
C PRO A 70 16.36 -14.28 -14.51
N SER A 71 15.58 -15.22 -13.99
CA SER A 71 14.92 -15.07 -12.69
C SER A 71 15.96 -15.13 -11.57
N ARG A 72 16.48 -13.97 -11.17
CA ARG A 72 17.46 -13.81 -10.08
C ARG A 72 16.75 -13.46 -8.77
N GLY A 73 17.21 -14.03 -7.65
CA GLY A 73 16.72 -13.71 -6.31
C GLY A 73 16.65 -14.93 -5.39
N PHE A 74 16.32 -14.67 -4.13
CA PHE A 74 16.03 -15.72 -3.15
C PHE A 74 14.64 -16.30 -3.38
N ARG A 75 14.46 -17.59 -3.03
CA ARG A 75 13.14 -18.24 -3.08
C ARG A 75 12.15 -17.46 -2.20
N PRO A 76 10.88 -17.28 -2.62
CA PRO A 76 9.92 -16.45 -1.89
C PRO A 76 9.72 -16.91 -0.44
N ALA A 77 9.80 -18.21 -0.17
CA ALA A 77 9.73 -18.76 1.18
C ALA A 77 10.86 -18.25 2.11
N ILE A 78 12.07 -18.05 1.58
CA ILE A 78 13.21 -17.55 2.36
C ILE A 78 12.99 -16.08 2.73
N LEU A 79 12.48 -15.28 1.79
CA LEU A 79 12.14 -13.88 2.04
C LEU A 79 11.05 -13.75 3.11
N LEU A 80 10.02 -14.58 3.05
CA LEU A 80 8.98 -14.62 4.07
C LEU A 80 9.52 -15.05 5.44
N GLY A 81 10.43 -16.03 5.48
CA GLY A 81 11.09 -16.44 6.72
C GLY A 81 11.92 -15.32 7.35
N ILE A 82 12.74 -14.62 6.56
CA ILE A 82 13.55 -13.49 7.04
C ILE A 82 12.66 -12.34 7.53
N MET A 83 11.63 -11.99 6.75
CA MET A 83 10.71 -10.91 7.11
C MET A 83 9.92 -11.24 8.38
N GLY A 84 9.44 -12.48 8.50
CA GLY A 84 8.76 -12.96 9.71
C GLY A 84 9.67 -12.93 10.94
N ALA A 85 10.94 -13.33 10.80
CA ALA A 85 11.92 -13.26 11.89
C ALA A 85 12.22 -11.82 12.32
N ALA A 86 12.40 -10.90 11.35
CA ALA A 86 12.59 -9.49 11.63
C ALA A 86 11.39 -8.86 12.36
N MET A 87 10.17 -9.17 11.92
CA MET A 87 8.95 -8.71 12.58
C MET A 87 8.81 -9.31 14.00
N GLY A 88 9.07 -10.60 14.15
CA GLY A 88 9.05 -11.28 15.45
C GLY A 88 10.04 -10.67 16.45
N TYR A 89 11.26 -10.37 15.99
CA TYR A 89 12.26 -9.69 16.80
C TYR A 89 11.84 -8.25 17.16
N GLY A 90 11.28 -7.52 16.20
CA GLY A 90 10.73 -6.18 16.45
C GLY A 90 9.64 -6.19 17.52
N TRP A 91 8.71 -7.14 17.45
CA TRP A 91 7.64 -7.30 18.44
C TRP A 91 8.18 -7.63 19.84
N PHE A 92 9.20 -8.50 19.92
CA PHE A 92 9.88 -8.81 21.17
C PHE A 92 10.53 -7.58 21.79
N LYS A 93 11.27 -6.78 21.02
CA LYS A 93 11.92 -5.55 21.50
C LYS A 93 10.90 -4.48 21.91
N LEU A 94 9.79 -4.37 21.19
CA LEU A 94 8.69 -3.49 21.56
C LEU A 94 8.09 -3.90 22.90
N ALA A 95 7.82 -5.20 23.11
CA ALA A 95 7.27 -5.70 24.36
C ALA A 95 8.19 -5.41 25.56
N VAL A 96 9.51 -5.48 25.38
CA VAL A 96 10.47 -5.05 26.40
C VAL A 96 10.32 -3.56 26.70
N GLY A 97 10.33 -2.70 25.67
CA GLY A 97 10.22 -1.26 25.84
C GLY A 97 8.89 -0.80 26.46
N VAL A 98 7.77 -1.46 26.14
CA VAL A 98 6.47 -1.15 26.74
C VAL A 98 6.48 -1.38 28.25
N ARG A 99 7.16 -2.43 28.73
CA ARG A 99 7.29 -2.68 30.17
C ARG A 99 8.07 -1.57 30.86
N GLU A 100 9.17 -1.11 30.27
CA GLU A 100 9.96 0.01 30.79
C GLU A 100 9.14 1.31 30.85
N GLN A 101 8.35 1.59 29.80
CA GLN A 101 7.45 2.75 29.76
C GLN A 101 6.37 2.68 30.86
N HIS A 102 5.86 1.48 31.16
CA HIS A 102 4.88 1.31 32.24
C HIS A 102 5.48 1.59 33.62
N GLU A 103 6.73 1.17 33.86
CA GLU A 103 7.42 1.48 35.12
C GLU A 103 7.67 2.99 35.26
N MET A 104 8.16 3.66 34.20
CA MET A 104 8.32 5.12 34.21
C MET A 104 6.98 5.86 34.39
N ALA A 105 5.90 5.37 33.77
CA ALA A 105 4.57 5.92 33.95
C ALA A 105 4.06 5.73 35.39
N ARG A 106 4.40 4.59 36.03
CA ARG A 106 4.10 4.34 37.44
C ARG A 106 4.86 5.30 38.34
N GLU A 107 6.16 5.47 38.15
CA GLU A 107 6.97 6.44 38.91
C GLU A 107 6.42 7.86 38.77
N LYS A 108 6.08 8.27 37.54
CA LYS A 108 5.44 9.55 37.26
C LYS A 108 4.07 9.69 37.90
N MET A 109 3.29 8.61 37.95
CA MET A 109 1.98 8.62 38.61
C MET A 109 2.14 8.75 40.13
N TRP A 110 3.09 8.01 40.70
CA TRP A 110 3.42 8.07 42.12
C TRP A 110 3.88 9.46 42.51
N SER A 111 4.77 10.10 41.75
CA SER A 111 5.18 11.49 42.05
C SER A 111 3.99 12.45 42.04
N ARG A 112 3.06 12.28 41.10
CA ARG A 112 1.82 13.07 41.07
C ARG A 112 0.93 12.83 42.27
N ILE A 113 0.67 11.58 42.66
CA ILE A 113 -0.18 11.26 43.83
C ILE A 113 0.32 11.95 45.09
N HIS A 114 1.64 12.07 45.27
CA HIS A 114 2.22 12.74 46.43
C HIS A 114 2.14 14.27 46.36
N LEU A 115 2.10 14.85 45.15
CA LEU A 115 2.03 16.30 44.95
C LEU A 115 0.58 16.83 44.86
N ILE A 116 -0.37 15.99 44.41
CA ILE A 116 -1.77 16.38 44.20
C ILE A 116 -2.39 17.01 45.45
N PRO A 117 -2.24 16.47 46.68
CA PRO A 117 -2.86 17.08 47.85
C PRO A 117 -2.38 18.50 48.13
N LEU A 118 -1.08 18.77 47.94
CA LEU A 118 -0.50 20.09 48.15
C LEU A 118 -1.02 21.08 47.10
N LEU A 119 -0.98 20.70 45.82
CA LEU A 119 -1.44 21.55 44.72
C LEU A 119 -2.95 21.80 44.80
N GLN A 120 -3.73 20.79 45.17
CA GLN A 120 -5.17 20.92 45.37
C GLN A 120 -5.47 21.89 46.52
N ALA A 121 -4.73 21.82 47.63
CA ALA A 121 -4.92 22.74 48.75
C ALA A 121 -4.56 24.19 48.39
N GLU A 122 -3.53 24.40 47.57
CA GLU A 122 -3.19 25.73 47.03
C GLU A 122 -4.31 26.25 46.11
N GLU A 123 -4.80 25.42 45.20
CA GLU A 123 -5.89 25.79 44.28
C GLU A 123 -7.19 26.10 45.05
N ASP A 124 -7.55 25.29 46.04
CA ASP A 124 -8.75 25.48 46.86
C ASP A 124 -8.70 26.81 47.64
N ARG A 125 -7.53 27.21 48.17
CA ARG A 125 -7.35 28.51 48.84
C ARG A 125 -7.57 29.69 47.88
N ASP A 126 -7.01 29.61 46.68
CA ASP A 126 -7.16 30.65 45.67
C ASP A 126 -8.60 30.74 45.14
N GLN A 127 -9.28 29.60 45.00
CA GLN A 127 -10.69 29.56 44.61
C GLN A 127 -11.59 30.23 45.63
N VAL A 128 -11.43 29.91 46.92
CA VAL A 128 -12.21 30.55 47.99
C VAL A 128 -11.99 32.05 47.98
N ARG A 129 -10.73 32.50 47.80
CA ARG A 129 -10.41 33.93 47.73
C ARG A 129 -11.14 34.64 46.58
N ARG A 130 -11.17 34.03 45.39
CA ARG A 130 -11.90 34.59 44.23
C ARG A 130 -13.40 34.58 44.46
N HIS A 131 -13.93 33.48 44.98
CA HIS A 131 -15.36 33.33 45.23
C HIS A 131 -15.89 34.36 46.22
N LEU A 132 -15.19 34.56 47.35
CA LEU A 132 -15.56 35.58 48.34
C LEU A 132 -15.44 37.00 47.78
N ALA A 133 -14.43 37.27 46.96
CA ALA A 133 -14.29 38.57 46.29
C ALA A 133 -15.42 38.84 45.29
N ASP A 134 -15.85 37.81 44.53
CA ASP A 134 -16.96 37.93 43.59
C ASP A 134 -18.30 38.10 44.31
N GLN A 135 -18.52 37.39 45.42
CA GLN A 135 -19.71 37.57 46.27
C GLN A 135 -19.78 38.98 46.90
N ALA A 136 -18.65 39.51 47.37
CA ALA A 136 -18.58 40.86 47.89
C ALA A 136 -18.93 41.89 46.81
N ARG A 137 -18.38 41.71 45.60
CA ARG A 137 -18.65 42.57 44.44
C ARG A 137 -20.10 42.49 43.97
N GLU A 138 -20.67 41.29 43.92
CA GLU A 138 -22.08 41.08 43.57
C GLU A 138 -22.99 41.78 44.58
N ARG A 139 -22.69 41.65 45.88
CA ARG A 139 -23.43 42.33 46.95
C ARG A 139 -23.34 43.85 46.86
N GLU A 140 -22.19 44.40 46.52
CA GLU A 140 -22.02 45.85 46.31
C GLU A 140 -22.83 46.38 45.11
N LEU A 141 -22.89 45.61 44.02
CA LEU A 141 -23.54 46.03 42.78
C LEU A 141 -25.05 45.77 42.74
N LEU A 142 -25.48 44.63 43.30
CA LEU A 142 -26.86 44.13 43.22
C LEU A 142 -27.58 44.16 44.57
N GLY A 143 -26.89 44.51 45.67
CA GLY A 143 -27.43 44.59 47.02
C GLY A 143 -27.36 43.27 47.80
N ASP A 144 -27.62 42.14 47.13
CA ASP A 144 -27.64 40.79 47.72
C ASP A 144 -26.95 39.74 46.83
N ASN A 145 -26.60 38.60 47.43
CA ASN A 145 -26.03 37.45 46.71
C ASN A 145 -27.15 36.54 46.19
N THR A 146 -27.21 36.33 44.88
CA THR A 146 -28.26 35.52 44.26
C THR A 146 -27.86 34.04 44.14
N LYS A 147 -28.68 33.14 44.68
CA LYS A 147 -28.45 31.69 44.55
C LYS A 147 -29.08 31.18 43.25
N VAL A 148 -28.27 30.69 42.33
CA VAL A 148 -28.75 30.12 41.05
C VAL A 148 -29.36 28.74 41.22
N TYR A 149 -28.76 27.90 42.08
CA TYR A 149 -29.18 26.52 42.29
C TYR A 149 -29.93 26.37 43.61
N ASN A 150 -30.99 25.56 43.65
CA ASN A 150 -31.77 25.36 44.87
C ASN A 150 -31.05 24.50 45.93
N SER A 151 -29.98 23.78 45.58
CA SER A 151 -29.21 22.92 46.50
C SER A 151 -28.18 23.68 47.32
N ASP A 152 -27.86 23.21 48.53
CA ASP A 152 -26.81 23.78 49.38
C ASP A 152 -25.38 23.28 49.07
N ARG A 153 -25.25 22.42 48.04
CA ARG A 153 -23.94 21.97 47.54
C ARG A 153 -23.20 23.14 46.89
N PHE A 154 -21.92 23.30 47.26
CA PHE A 154 -21.03 24.21 46.56
C PHE A 154 -20.80 23.75 45.10
N VAL A 155 -21.01 24.68 44.17
CA VAL A 155 -20.76 24.48 42.74
C VAL A 155 -19.69 25.49 42.33
N ARG A 156 -18.58 25.01 41.77
CA ARG A 156 -17.52 25.87 41.26
C ARG A 156 -18.07 26.75 40.12
N PRO A 157 -17.89 28.08 40.15
CA PRO A 157 -18.31 28.96 39.07
C PRO A 157 -17.63 28.57 37.75
N THR A 158 -18.41 28.36 36.69
CA THR A 158 -17.88 28.00 35.36
C THR A 158 -17.25 29.17 34.64
N PHE A 159 -17.75 30.39 34.88
CA PHE A 159 -17.29 31.60 34.26
C PHE A 159 -16.76 32.55 35.33
N ALA A 160 -15.64 33.20 35.05
CA ALA A 160 -15.07 34.27 35.86
C ALA A 160 -15.12 35.57 35.08
N ALA A 161 -15.37 36.68 35.77
CA ALA A 161 -15.30 38.00 35.15
C ALA A 161 -13.86 38.30 34.75
N THR A 162 -13.58 38.30 33.45
CA THR A 162 -12.27 38.69 32.91
C THR A 162 -12.23 40.19 32.64
N PRO A 163 -11.07 40.84 32.80
CA PRO A 163 -10.94 42.26 32.48
C PRO A 163 -11.16 42.49 30.97
N ARG A 164 -11.82 43.59 30.62
CA ARG A 164 -12.13 43.96 29.22
C ARG A 164 -10.88 44.17 28.36
N SER A 165 -9.78 44.59 28.98
CA SER A 165 -8.49 44.75 28.32
C SER A 165 -7.40 44.09 29.16
N THR A 166 -6.67 43.16 28.57
CA THR A 166 -5.43 42.62 29.14
C THR A 166 -4.28 43.49 28.66
N THR A 167 -3.51 44.08 29.58
CA THR A 167 -2.23 44.71 29.23
C THR A 167 -1.31 43.63 28.67
N LYS A 168 -0.86 43.82 27.42
CA LYS A 168 0.16 42.96 26.79
C LYS A 168 1.53 43.28 27.35
#